data_AF-A0A1Z4GDE8-F1
#
_entry.id   AF-A0A1Z4GDE8-F1
#
_cell.length_a   1.000
_cell.length_b   1.000
_cell.length_c   1.000
_cell.angle_alpha   90.00
_cell.angle_beta   90.00
_cell.angle_gamma   90.00
#
_symmetry.space_group_name_H-M   'P 1'
#
loop_
_entity.id
_entity.type
_entity.pdbx_description
1 polymer ?
#
loop_
_entity_poly.entity_id
_entity_poly.type
_entity_poly.pdbx_seq_one_letter_code
_entity_poly.pdbx_strand_id
1 'polypeptide(L)'
;MKFAPSLLTGVAIAGLLTVGNVTFQAVKPSISLLPASAADATGLSAQQKIDLITKNKGVFGNGDQLRRFFFGDLEPIGIQPGGAGHVVNLYNKANDVTFSYCSTFDVVVAVKKGRVEKFAANEVK
;
A
#
# COMPACT_ATOMS: atom_id res chain seq x y z
N MET A 1 45.41 -42.21 -26.96
CA MET A 1 45.61 -40.79 -27.34
C MET A 1 44.29 -40.36 -28.00
N LYS A 2 43.37 -39.62 -27.33
CA LYS A 2 43.27 -38.13 -27.25
C LYS A 2 43.42 -37.54 -28.66
N PHE A 3 42.44 -36.90 -29.29
CA PHE A 3 41.83 -35.61 -28.92
C PHE A 3 40.45 -35.38 -29.59
N ALA A 4 39.50 -34.86 -28.80
CA ALA A 4 38.44 -33.95 -29.24
C ALA A 4 39.00 -32.49 -29.23
N PRO A 5 38.27 -31.41 -29.58
CA PRO A 5 36.91 -31.30 -30.11
C PRO A 5 36.80 -30.36 -31.35
N SER A 6 35.64 -30.42 -31.99
CA SER A 6 35.18 -29.51 -33.02
C SER A 6 34.35 -28.37 -32.42
N LEU A 7 34.36 -27.22 -33.10
CA LEU A 7 33.36 -26.13 -33.08
C LEU A 7 33.44 -25.11 -31.94
N LEU A 8 33.99 -23.93 -32.27
CA LEU A 8 33.32 -22.65 -32.01
C LEU A 8 33.87 -21.57 -32.93
N THR A 9 33.08 -21.31 -33.97
CA THR A 9 33.24 -20.26 -34.97
C THR A 9 33.25 -18.89 -34.30
N GLY A 10 34.36 -18.16 -34.43
CA GLY A 10 34.47 -16.76 -34.03
C GLY A 10 33.63 -15.88 -34.95
N VAL A 11 32.69 -15.13 -34.39
CA VAL A 11 32.01 -14.04 -35.09
C VAL A 11 32.77 -12.76 -34.78
N ALA A 12 33.45 -12.23 -35.79
CA ALA A 12 34.07 -10.91 -35.74
C ALA A 12 32.97 -9.84 -35.73
N ILE A 13 32.89 -9.06 -34.65
CA ILE A 13 32.02 -7.88 -34.59
C ILE A 13 32.77 -6.72 -35.25
N ALA A 14 32.50 -6.50 -36.54
CA ALA A 14 32.78 -5.24 -37.21
C ALA A 14 31.53 -4.35 -37.09
N GLY A 15 31.63 -3.27 -36.33
CA GLY A 15 30.55 -2.30 -36.13
C GLY A 15 31.09 -0.88 -36.11
N LEU A 16 30.66 -0.07 -37.08
CA LEU A 16 31.17 1.24 -37.45
C LEU A 16 31.08 2.29 -36.32
N LEU A 17 32.15 3.09 -36.17
CA LEU A 17 32.09 4.36 -35.46
C LEU A 17 31.47 5.41 -36.40
N THR A 18 30.20 5.75 -36.19
CA THR A 18 29.59 6.93 -36.80
C THR A 18 29.56 8.05 -35.77
N VAL A 19 30.42 9.06 -35.95
CA VAL A 19 30.35 10.32 -35.19
C VAL A 19 29.25 11.16 -35.84
N GLY A 20 28.00 10.81 -35.53
CA GLY A 20 26.82 11.58 -35.90
C GLY A 20 26.34 12.36 -34.68
N ASN A 21 26.25 13.68 -34.79
CA ASN A 21 25.71 14.57 -33.77
C ASN A 21 24.18 14.44 -33.71
N VAL A 22 23.70 13.24 -33.35
CA VAL A 22 22.27 12.95 -33.20
C VAL A 22 21.85 13.41 -31.81
N THR A 23 21.07 14.49 -31.79
CA THR A 23 20.32 14.92 -30.61
C THR A 23 19.55 13.70 -30.10
N PHE A 24 19.93 13.19 -28.93
CA PHE A 24 19.14 12.22 -28.18
C PHE A 24 17.80 12.90 -27.87
N GLN A 25 16.84 12.83 -28.79
CA GLN A 25 15.45 12.84 -28.39
C GLN A 25 15.25 11.51 -27.69
N ALA A 26 15.52 11.54 -26.38
CA ALA A 26 15.15 10.50 -25.46
C ALA A 26 13.67 10.19 -25.73
N VAL A 27 13.43 9.11 -26.47
CA VAL A 27 12.16 8.40 -26.43
C VAL A 27 12.04 8.06 -24.96
N LYS A 28 11.27 8.85 -24.21
CA LYS A 28 10.87 8.50 -22.87
C LYS A 28 10.27 7.12 -23.04
N PRO A 29 10.89 6.03 -22.54
CA PRO A 29 10.07 4.87 -22.31
C PRO A 29 9.12 5.42 -21.25
N SER A 30 7.86 5.63 -21.63
CA SER A 30 6.80 5.77 -20.66
C SER A 30 6.69 4.42 -19.97
N ILE A 31 7.72 4.08 -19.18
CA ILE A 31 7.60 3.27 -17.99
C ILE A 31 6.65 4.11 -17.16
N SER A 32 5.37 3.91 -17.42
CA SER A 32 4.34 4.18 -16.45
C SER A 32 4.77 3.32 -15.27
N LEU A 33 5.53 3.94 -14.37
CA LEU A 33 5.61 3.53 -12.99
C LEU A 33 4.16 3.56 -12.55
N LEU A 34 3.48 2.41 -12.70
CA LEU A 34 2.23 2.12 -12.02
C LEU A 34 2.45 2.65 -10.60
N PRO A 35 1.66 3.64 -10.14
CA PRO A 35 1.79 4.07 -8.76
C PRO A 35 1.69 2.80 -7.91
N ALA A 36 2.66 2.62 -7.00
CA ALA A 36 2.65 1.58 -5.99
C ALA A 36 1.55 1.87 -4.96
N SER A 37 0.32 1.91 -5.45
CA SER A 37 -0.89 2.17 -4.70
C SER A 37 -1.92 1.34 -5.42
N ALA A 38 -2.38 0.26 -4.79
CA ALA A 38 -3.73 -0.22 -5.02
C ALA A 38 -4.65 0.93 -4.57
N ALA A 39 -4.73 1.98 -5.40
CA ALA A 39 -5.56 3.12 -5.17
C ALA A 39 -6.98 2.59 -5.15
N ASP A 40 -7.68 2.87 -4.07
CA ASP A 40 -9.07 2.49 -3.89
C ASP A 40 -9.87 2.78 -5.17
N ALA A 41 -10.36 1.72 -5.81
CA ALA A 41 -11.10 1.77 -7.08
C ALA A 41 -12.60 1.99 -6.88
N THR A 42 -13.05 2.35 -5.67
CA THR A 42 -14.47 2.41 -5.34
C THR A 42 -15.15 3.67 -5.89
N GLY A 43 -14.37 4.68 -6.31
CA GLY A 43 -14.90 5.98 -6.73
C GLY A 43 -15.51 6.80 -5.59
N LEU A 44 -15.39 6.34 -4.34
CA LEU A 44 -15.90 7.05 -3.16
C LEU A 44 -14.91 8.12 -2.69
N SER A 45 -15.45 9.23 -2.18
CA SER A 45 -14.66 10.21 -1.43
C SER A 45 -14.14 9.61 -0.12
N ALA A 46 -13.08 10.22 0.43
CA ALA A 46 -12.50 9.76 1.70
C ALA A 46 -13.50 9.81 2.86
N GLN A 47 -14.35 10.84 2.91
CA GLN A 47 -15.40 10.95 3.93
C GLN A 47 -16.42 9.81 3.81
N GLN A 48 -16.87 9.48 2.60
CA GLN A 48 -17.79 8.35 2.39
C GLN A 48 -17.18 7.02 2.83
N LYS A 49 -15.88 6.82 2.60
CA LYS A 49 -15.15 5.63 3.09
C LYS A 49 -15.11 5.58 4.62
N ILE A 50 -14.80 6.70 5.27
CA ILE A 50 -14.83 6.82 6.74
C ILE A 50 -16.23 6.53 7.28
N ASP A 51 -17.26 7.06 6.64
CA ASP A 51 -18.65 6.87 7.05
C ASP A 51 -19.07 5.39 6.92
N LEU A 52 -18.65 4.70 5.86
CA LEU A 52 -18.90 3.27 5.68
C LEU A 52 -18.21 2.42 6.76
N ILE A 53 -16.94 2.69 7.04
CA ILE A 53 -16.19 2.02 8.12
C ILE A 53 -16.88 2.28 9.47
N THR A 54 -17.28 3.53 9.73
CA THR A 54 -17.91 3.94 10.98
C THR A 54 -19.28 3.29 11.17
N LYS A 55 -20.06 3.16 10.09
CA LYS A 55 -21.36 2.49 10.11
C LYS A 55 -21.24 0.99 10.41
N ASN A 56 -20.19 0.35 9.93
CA ASN A 56 -20.00 -1.11 10.03
C ASN A 56 -19.11 -1.53 11.22
N LYS A 57 -18.92 -0.67 12.24
CA LYS A 57 -18.05 -1.00 13.39
C LYS A 57 -18.41 -2.35 14.00
N GLY A 58 -17.40 -3.16 14.33
CA GLY A 58 -17.56 -4.50 14.90
C GLY A 58 -18.09 -5.56 13.94
N VAL A 59 -18.37 -5.23 12.68
CA VAL A 59 -18.80 -6.20 11.66
C VAL A 59 -17.59 -6.84 10.99
N PHE A 60 -17.60 -8.17 10.85
CA PHE A 60 -16.56 -8.92 10.16
C PHE A 60 -16.31 -8.40 8.74
N GLY A 61 -15.04 -8.31 8.37
CA GLY A 61 -14.60 -7.79 7.07
C GLY A 61 -14.43 -6.27 7.02
N ASN A 62 -14.84 -5.53 8.06
CA ASN A 62 -14.59 -4.08 8.13
C ASN A 62 -13.09 -3.76 8.21
N GLY A 63 -12.28 -4.63 8.84
CA GLY A 63 -10.82 -4.51 8.83
C GLY A 63 -10.23 -4.58 7.41
N ASP A 64 -10.73 -5.50 6.58
CA ASP A 64 -10.38 -5.54 5.16
C ASP A 64 -10.83 -4.28 4.41
N GLN A 65 -12.03 -3.79 4.67
CA GLN A 65 -12.51 -2.52 4.08
C GLN A 65 -11.58 -1.35 4.44
N LEU A 66 -11.17 -1.22 5.70
CA LEU A 66 -10.21 -0.20 6.15
C LEU A 66 -8.89 -0.30 5.37
N ARG A 67 -8.32 -1.51 5.28
CA ARG A 67 -7.06 -1.74 4.58
C ARG A 67 -7.15 -1.47 3.08
N ARG A 68 -8.31 -1.69 2.46
CA ARG A 68 -8.54 -1.39 1.03
C ARG A 68 -8.74 0.08 0.76
N PHE A 69 -9.48 0.77 1.63
CA PHE A 69 -9.81 2.19 1.47
C PHE A 69 -8.62 3.12 1.70
N PHE A 70 -7.71 2.72 2.60
CA PHE A 70 -6.58 3.55 3.06
C PHE A 70 -5.25 2.79 3.02
N PHE A 71 -5.07 1.91 2.02
CA PHE A 71 -3.84 1.14 1.86
C PHE A 71 -2.62 2.07 1.74
N GLY A 72 -1.64 1.92 2.64
CA GLY A 72 -0.44 2.75 2.68
C GLY A 72 -0.60 4.11 3.37
N ASP A 73 -1.83 4.50 3.73
CA ASP A 73 -2.14 5.80 4.35
C ASP A 73 -2.41 5.72 5.86
N LEU A 74 -2.17 4.56 6.47
CA LEU A 74 -2.42 4.30 7.88
C LEU A 74 -1.12 4.19 8.66
N GLU A 75 -0.93 5.10 9.62
CA GLU A 75 0.20 5.12 10.55
C GLU A 75 -0.21 4.49 11.88
N PRO A 76 0.46 3.43 12.36
CA PRO A 76 0.22 2.91 13.70
C PRO A 76 0.76 3.88 14.76
N ILE A 77 -0.12 4.40 15.61
CA ILE A 77 0.22 5.42 16.63
C ILE A 77 0.05 4.93 18.07
N GLY A 78 -0.51 3.74 18.28
CA GLY A 78 -0.69 3.18 19.63
C GLY A 78 -1.28 1.78 19.61
N ILE A 79 -1.08 1.06 20.71
CA ILE A 79 -1.67 -0.26 20.96
C ILE A 79 -2.28 -0.23 22.36
N GLN A 80 -3.47 -0.80 22.52
CA GLN A 80 -4.12 -0.90 23.82
C GLN A 80 -4.96 -2.18 23.94
N PRO A 81 -5.30 -2.62 25.16
CA PRO A 81 -6.33 -3.62 25.36
C PRO A 81 -7.68 -3.15 24.80
N GLY A 82 -8.37 -4.04 24.11
CA GLY A 82 -9.65 -3.77 23.45
C GLY A 82 -10.05 -4.87 22.47
N GLY A 83 -11.32 -4.88 22.03
CA GLY A 83 -11.91 -5.92 21.20
C GLY A 83 -11.71 -7.30 21.83
N ALA A 84 -11.24 -8.27 21.05
CA ALA A 84 -10.76 -9.55 21.55
C ALA A 84 -9.24 -9.58 21.75
N GLY A 85 -8.78 -8.84 22.76
CA GLY A 85 -7.38 -8.81 23.19
C GLY A 85 -6.80 -7.42 23.06
N HIS A 86 -6.30 -7.07 21.88
CA HIS A 86 -5.66 -5.79 21.62
C HIS A 86 -6.20 -5.14 20.35
N VAL A 87 -6.18 -3.82 20.36
CA VAL A 87 -6.45 -2.98 19.20
C VAL A 87 -5.24 -2.12 18.89
N VAL A 88 -5.01 -1.89 17.60
CA VAL A 88 -4.01 -0.96 17.08
C VAL A 88 -4.74 0.31 16.63
N ASN A 89 -4.30 1.46 17.13
CA ASN A 89 -4.82 2.74 16.72
C ASN A 89 -4.04 3.20 15.49
N LEU A 90 -4.74 3.28 14.36
CA LEU A 90 -4.23 3.58 13.03
C LEU A 90 -4.68 4.99 12.62
N TYR A 91 -3.74 5.91 12.50
CA TYR A 91 -3.99 7.30 12.12
C TYR A 91 -3.86 7.49 10.61
N ASN A 92 -4.88 8.08 10.01
CA ASN A 92 -4.85 8.56 8.64
C ASN A 92 -4.55 10.07 8.63
N LYS A 93 -3.33 10.43 8.26
CA LYS A 93 -2.87 11.83 8.26
C LYS A 93 -3.60 12.70 7.23
N ALA A 94 -3.99 12.14 6.09
CA ALA A 94 -4.67 12.89 5.02
C ALA A 94 -6.06 13.36 5.43
N ASN A 95 -6.76 12.59 6.26
CA ASN A 95 -8.14 12.84 6.66
C ASN A 95 -8.30 13.28 8.11
N ASP A 96 -7.21 13.32 8.89
CA ASP A 96 -7.22 13.64 10.32
C ASP A 96 -8.19 12.73 11.11
N VAL A 97 -8.07 11.41 10.91
CA VAL A 97 -8.93 10.41 11.55
C VAL A 97 -8.08 9.25 12.09
N THR A 98 -8.41 8.78 13.29
CA THR A 98 -7.86 7.56 13.87
C THR A 98 -8.92 6.45 13.90
N PHE A 99 -8.52 5.27 13.45
CA PHE A 99 -9.29 4.03 13.52
C PHE A 99 -8.69 3.11 14.59
N SER A 100 -9.52 2.52 15.44
CA SER A 100 -9.08 1.47 16.36
C SER A 100 -9.41 0.11 15.75
N TYR A 101 -8.37 -0.60 15.32
CA TYR A 101 -8.44 -1.83 14.57
C TYR A 101 -8.11 -3.04 15.47
N CYS A 102 -9.04 -3.98 15.58
CA CYS A 102 -8.86 -5.25 16.26
C CYS A 102 -8.35 -6.30 15.26
N SER A 103 -7.07 -6.67 15.38
CA SER A 103 -6.45 -7.66 14.49
C SER A 103 -7.02 -9.07 14.65
N THR A 104 -7.49 -9.44 15.84
CA THR A 104 -8.03 -10.78 16.15
C THR A 104 -9.25 -11.13 15.30
N PHE A 105 -10.14 -10.17 15.05
CA PHE A 105 -11.39 -10.38 14.31
C PHE A 105 -11.43 -9.63 12.98
N ASP A 106 -10.36 -8.92 12.61
CA ASP A 106 -10.29 -8.07 11.42
C ASP A 106 -11.47 -7.08 11.37
N VAL A 107 -11.67 -6.33 12.46
CA VAL A 107 -12.76 -5.34 12.59
C VAL A 107 -12.25 -4.00 13.11
N VAL A 108 -12.95 -2.93 12.72
CA VAL A 108 -12.78 -1.60 13.32
C VAL A 108 -13.78 -1.46 14.46
N VAL A 109 -13.31 -1.17 15.67
CA VAL A 109 -14.17 -1.05 16.87
C VAL A 109 -14.47 0.41 17.23
N ALA A 110 -13.57 1.33 16.89
CA ALA A 110 -13.73 2.75 17.14
C ALA A 110 -13.19 3.60 16.00
N VAL A 111 -13.75 4.80 15.83
CA VAL A 111 -13.31 5.81 14.86
C VAL A 111 -13.45 7.17 15.53
N LYS A 112 -12.41 8.00 15.46
CA LYS A 112 -12.43 9.38 15.97
C LYS A 112 -11.67 10.31 15.05
N LYS A 113 -12.10 11.57 14.98
CA LYS A 113 -11.34 12.64 14.35
C LYS A 113 -10.12 13.00 15.23
N GLY A 114 -9.03 13.41 14.59
CA GLY A 114 -7.77 13.71 15.25
C GLY A 114 -6.83 12.51 15.35
N ARG A 115 -5.61 12.79 15.81
CA ARG A 115 -4.60 11.80 16.20
C ARG A 115 -4.88 11.31 17.62
N VAL A 116 -5.33 10.06 17.78
CA VAL A 116 -5.75 9.48 19.06
C VAL A 116 -4.89 8.26 19.40
N GLU A 117 -3.85 8.44 20.21
CA GLU A 117 -2.95 7.33 20.58
C GLU A 117 -3.63 6.30 21.49
N LYS A 118 -4.64 6.74 22.27
CA LYS A 118 -5.41 5.88 23.16
C LYS A 118 -6.89 6.29 23.21
N PHE A 119 -7.78 5.36 22.86
CA PHE A 119 -9.23 5.51 23.00
C PHE A 119 -9.68 5.19 24.43
N ALA A 120 -10.85 5.71 24.82
CA ALA A 120 -11.45 5.33 26.09
C ALA A 120 -11.82 3.84 26.07
N ALA A 121 -11.65 3.17 27.21
CA ALA A 121 -11.81 1.70 27.29
C ALA A 121 -13.23 1.20 26.94
N ASN A 122 -14.24 2.07 27.02
CA ASN A 122 -15.61 1.76 26.61
C ASN A 122 -15.85 1.87 25.10
N GLU A 123 -14.97 2.52 24.35
CA GLU A 123 -15.10 2.72 22.90
C GLU A 123 -14.48 1.59 22.09
N VAL A 124 -13.55 0.85 22.68
CA VAL A 124 -12.79 -0.23 22.03
C VAL A 124 -13.18 -1.60 22.56
N LYS A 125 -14.46 -1.81 22.88
CA LYS A 125 -14.97 -3.09 23.38
C LYS A 125 -15.46 -3.99 22.25
#